data_AF-A0A6P8C4Z6-F1
#
_entry.id   AF-A0A6P8C4Z6-F1
#
_cell.length_a   1.000
_cell.length_b   1.000
_cell.length_c   1.000
_cell.angle_alpha   90.00
_cell.angle_beta   90.00
_cell.angle_gamma   90.00
#
_symmetry.space_group_name_H-M   'P 1'
#
loop_
_entity.id
_entity.type
_entity.pdbx_description
1 polymer ?
#
loop_
_entity_poly.entity_id
_entity_poly.type
_entity_poly.pdbx_seq_one_letter_code
_entity_poly.pdbx_strand_id
1 'polypeptide(L)'
;MIEDVPLIFGAVFQCTLKMITKNFEDHPEHRLKFFSLLRAIAAHCFPALIGLSSQQIKLVMDSIIWAFRHTEQNIAETGLNLLLAILKNFQSFVISSTGHII
;
A
#
# COMPACT_ATOMS: atom_id res chain seq x y z
N MET A 1 -6.41 -6.97 -14.73
CA MET A 1 -5.45 -6.48 -13.71
C MET A 1 -6.11 -5.58 -12.68
N ILE A 2 -6.70 -4.43 -13.04
CA ILE A 2 -7.36 -3.54 -12.05
C ILE A 2 -8.50 -4.29 -11.31
N GLU A 3 -9.31 -5.06 -12.04
CA GLU A 3 -10.42 -5.85 -11.50
C GLU A 3 -9.97 -6.99 -10.57
N ASP A 4 -8.72 -7.45 -10.72
CA ASP A 4 -8.17 -8.56 -9.93
C ASP A 4 -7.57 -8.09 -8.61
N VAL A 5 -7.24 -6.80 -8.48
CA VAL A 5 -6.59 -6.24 -7.27
C VAL A 5 -7.38 -6.54 -6.00
N PRO A 6 -8.71 -6.34 -5.92
CA PRO A 6 -9.47 -6.65 -4.71
C PRO A 6 -9.42 -8.12 -4.33
N LEU A 7 -9.41 -9.04 -5.31
CA LEU A 7 -9.32 -10.48 -5.08
C LEU A 7 -7.94 -10.86 -4.53
N ILE A 8 -6.87 -10.37 -5.17
CA ILE A 8 -5.50 -10.57 -4.71
C ILE A 8 -5.35 -10.02 -3.29
N PHE A 9 -5.84 -8.80 -3.05
CA PHE A 9 -5.76 -8.13 -1.75
C PHE A 9 -6.49 -8.93 -0.67
N GLY A 10 -7.70 -9.43 -0.97
CA GLY A 10 -8.46 -10.29 -0.08
C GLY A 10 -7.76 -11.60 0.30
N ALA A 11 -7.01 -12.18 -0.65
CA ALA A 11 -6.30 -13.45 -0.43
C ALA A 11 -4.99 -13.29 0.35
N VAL A 12 -4.22 -12.23 0.11
CA VAL A 12 -2.82 -12.16 0.60
C VAL A 12 -2.55 -11.10 1.66
N PHE A 13 -3.37 -10.06 1.79
CA PHE A 13 -2.99 -8.88 2.55
C PHE A 13 -2.93 -9.14 4.06
N GLN A 14 -4.06 -9.56 4.66
CA GLN A 14 -4.14 -9.70 6.12
C GLN A 14 -3.26 -10.83 6.66
N CYS A 15 -3.19 -11.96 5.97
CA CYS A 15 -2.37 -13.09 6.41
C CYS A 15 -0.88 -12.71 6.40
N THR A 16 -0.41 -12.08 5.32
CA THR A 16 0.98 -11.62 5.21
C THR A 16 1.28 -10.51 6.22
N LEU A 17 0.37 -9.55 6.41
CA LEU A 17 0.54 -8.49 7.41
C LEU A 17 0.71 -9.07 8.82
N LYS A 18 -0.10 -10.07 9.19
CA LYS A 18 0.04 -10.77 10.48
C LYS A 18 1.39 -11.50 10.60
N MET A 19 1.89 -12.09 9.52
CA MET A 19 3.20 -12.77 9.53
C MET A 19 4.33 -11.78 9.79
N ILE A 20 4.35 -10.65 9.07
CA ILE A 20 5.49 -9.71 9.09
C ILE A 20 5.49 -8.78 10.31
N THR A 21 4.37 -8.67 11.03
CA THR A 21 4.24 -7.81 12.23
C THR A 21 4.34 -8.57 13.54
N LYS A 22 4.30 -9.91 13.53
CA LYS A 22 4.38 -10.74 14.73
C LYS A 22 5.81 -10.87 15.29
N ASN A 23 6.78 -11.09 14.41
CA ASN A 23 8.20 -11.16 14.75
C ASN A 23 9.00 -10.48 13.64
N PHE A 24 9.88 -9.54 14.02
CA PHE A 24 10.63 -8.71 13.08
C PHE A 24 11.82 -9.44 12.45
N GLU A 25 12.23 -10.57 13.01
CA GLU A 25 13.29 -11.41 12.44
C GLU A 25 12.73 -12.46 11.47
N ASP A 26 11.44 -12.79 11.59
CA ASP A 26 10.80 -13.80 10.76
C ASP A 26 10.32 -13.24 9.41
N HIS A 27 10.43 -14.07 8.38
CA HIS A 27 9.93 -13.82 7.02
C HIS A 27 10.38 -12.49 6.36
N PRO A 28 11.69 -12.17 6.35
CA PRO A 28 12.21 -10.92 5.77
C PRO A 28 11.85 -10.76 4.28
N GLU A 29 11.82 -11.85 3.51
CA GLU A 29 11.42 -11.83 2.11
C GLU A 29 9.94 -11.46 1.93
N HIS A 30 9.06 -11.95 2.80
CA HIS A 30 7.63 -11.64 2.73
C HIS A 30 7.40 -10.17 3.03
N ARG A 31 8.13 -9.59 3.99
CA ARG A 31 8.09 -8.15 4.30
C ARG A 31 8.46 -7.33 3.07
N LEU A 32 9.59 -7.66 2.44
CA LEU A 32 10.05 -6.95 1.25
C LEU A 32 9.06 -7.05 0.09
N LYS A 33 8.54 -8.25 -0.18
CA LYS A 33 7.56 -8.48 -1.26
C LYS A 33 6.20 -7.86 -0.97
N PHE A 34 5.77 -7.80 0.29
CA PHE A 34 4.54 -7.14 0.71
C PHE A 34 4.55 -5.65 0.37
N PHE A 35 5.62 -4.92 0.75
CA PHE A 35 5.73 -3.51 0.40
C PHE A 35 5.98 -3.28 -1.10
N SER A 36 6.68 -4.21 -1.77
CA SER A 36 6.80 -4.17 -3.23
C SER A 36 5.45 -4.31 -3.94
N LEU A 37 4.56 -5.18 -3.44
CA LEU A 37 3.20 -5.34 -3.95
C LEU A 37 2.41 -4.05 -3.78
N LEU A 38 2.42 -3.46 -2.59
CA LEU A 38 1.73 -2.19 -2.32
C LEU A 38 2.22 -1.07 -3.24
N ARG A 39 3.54 -0.97 -3.44
CA ARG A 39 4.13 0.00 -4.35
C ARG A 39 3.70 -0.24 -5.81
N ALA A 40 3.67 -1.49 -6.25
CA ALA A 40 3.23 -1.83 -7.61
C ALA A 40 1.75 -1.50 -7.83
N ILE A 41 0.89 -1.81 -6.85
CA ILE A 41 -0.53 -1.45 -6.90
C ILE A 41 -0.69 0.07 -6.93
N ALA A 42 0.02 0.80 -6.06
CA ALA A 42 -0.04 2.26 -6.04
C ALA A 42 0.43 2.87 -7.36
N ALA A 43 1.50 2.35 -7.98
CA ALA A 43 2.07 2.89 -9.22
C ALA A 43 1.26 2.56 -10.48
N HIS A 44 0.67 1.37 -10.56
CA HIS A 44 0.08 0.86 -11.81
C HIS A 44 -1.42 0.62 -11.75
N CYS A 45 -1.98 0.48 -10.54
CA CYS A 45 -3.38 0.13 -10.32
C CYS A 45 -4.04 1.09 -9.31
N PHE A 46 -3.67 2.37 -9.31
CA PHE A 46 -4.17 3.34 -8.35
C PHE A 46 -5.72 3.45 -8.30
N PRO A 47 -6.46 3.42 -9.43
CA PRO A 47 -7.93 3.41 -9.39
C PRO A 47 -8.51 2.21 -8.62
N ALA A 48 -7.88 1.05 -8.72
CA ALA A 48 -8.28 -0.12 -7.93
C ALA A 48 -7.96 0.06 -6.44
N LEU A 49 -6.82 0.67 -6.10
CA LEU A 49 -6.45 0.94 -4.71
C LEU A 49 -7.47 1.83 -4.00
N ILE A 50 -7.93 2.90 -4.65
CA ILE A 50 -8.94 3.82 -4.10
C ILE A 50 -10.36 3.27 -4.20
N GLY A 51 -10.60 2.27 -5.04
CA GLY A 51 -11.85 1.53 -5.16
C GLY A 51 -12.02 0.41 -4.13
N LEU A 52 -11.00 0.14 -3.31
CA LEU A 52 -11.09 -0.81 -2.20
C LEU A 52 -12.12 -0.33 -1.15
N SER A 53 -12.64 -1.25 -0.35
CA SER A 53 -13.55 -0.88 0.74
C SER A 53 -12.84 -0.01 1.79
N SER A 54 -13.59 0.81 2.54
CA SER A 54 -13.02 1.67 3.58
C SER A 54 -12.18 0.89 4.60
N GLN A 55 -12.58 -0.35 4.90
CA GLN A 55 -11.83 -1.25 5.79
C GLN A 55 -10.49 -1.67 5.18
N GLN A 56 -10.47 -1.99 3.89
CA GLN A 56 -9.24 -2.37 3.18
C GLN A 56 -8.29 -1.18 3.03
N ILE A 57 -8.79 0.02 2.68
CA ILE A 57 -7.97 1.24 2.62
C ILE A 57 -7.37 1.56 3.99
N LYS A 58 -8.16 1.42 5.06
CA LYS A 58 -7.64 1.60 6.43
C LYS A 58 -6.49 0.63 6.71
N LEU A 59 -6.61 -0.64 6.32
CA LEU A 59 -5.55 -1.64 6.50
C LEU A 59 -4.29 -1.30 5.70
N VAL A 60 -4.42 -0.76 4.48
CA VAL A 60 -3.28 -0.23 3.71
C VAL A 60 -2.58 0.88 4.51
N MET A 61 -3.33 1.88 4.97
CA MET A 61 -2.77 3.01 5.71
C MET A 61 -2.14 2.58 7.05
N ASP A 62 -2.79 1.69 7.79
CA ASP A 62 -2.25 1.12 9.03
C ASP A 62 -0.92 0.40 8.78
N SER A 63 -0.80 -0.35 7.67
CA SER A 63 0.44 -1.04 7.31
C SER A 63 1.59 -0.07 6.95
N ILE A 64 1.27 1.06 6.33
CA ILE A 64 2.22 2.13 6.01
C ILE A 64 2.67 2.84 7.28
N ILE A 65 1.73 3.14 8.18
CA ILE A 65 2.01 3.75 9.50
C ILE A 65 2.91 2.86 10.33
N TRP A 66 2.62 1.56 10.36
CA TRP A 66 3.49 0.60 11.01
C TRP A 66 4.90 0.61 10.42
N ALA A 67 5.03 0.66 9.09
CA ALA A 67 6.32 0.65 8.41
C ALA A 67 7.15 1.89 8.70
N PHE A 68 6.60 3.11 8.56
CA PHE A 68 7.40 4.32 8.80
C PHE A 68 7.72 4.58 10.27
N ARG A 69 7.01 3.93 11.21
CA ARG A 69 7.32 3.96 12.66
C ARG A 69 8.33 2.91 13.08
N HIS A 70 8.85 2.12 12.14
CA HIS A 70 9.78 1.04 12.43
C HIS A 70 11.14 1.57 12.88
N THR A 71 11.83 0.83 13.75
CA THR A 71 13.16 1.21 14.27
C THR A 71 14.26 1.01 13.24
N GLU A 72 14.17 -0.04 12.42
CA GLU A 72 15.04 -0.24 11.26
C GLU A 72 14.82 0.81 10.17
N GLN A 73 15.87 1.55 9.83
CA GLN A 73 15.85 2.62 8.84
C GLN A 73 15.31 2.19 7.48
N ASN A 74 15.71 1.02 6.97
CA ASN A 74 15.29 0.55 5.64
C ASN A 74 13.77 0.35 5.54
N ILE A 75 13.15 -0.12 6.62
CA ILE A 75 11.70 -0.34 6.69
C ILE A 75 11.00 1.01 6.84
N ALA A 76 11.53 1.88 7.70
CA ALA A 76 11.01 3.23 7.88
C ALA A 76 10.98 4.02 6.56
N GLU A 77 12.10 3.99 5.83
CA GLU A 77 12.25 4.64 4.53
C GLU A 77 11.32 4.04 3.47
N THR A 78 11.14 2.71 3.46
CA THR A 78 10.18 2.06 2.58
C THR A 78 8.74 2.55 2.84
N GLY A 79 8.36 2.67 4.11
CA GLY A 79 7.06 3.20 4.52
C GLY A 79 6.85 4.66 4.08
N LEU A 80 7.84 5.52 4.31
CA LEU A 80 7.79 6.93 3.92
C LEU A 80 7.71 7.11 2.40
N ASN A 81 8.52 6.37 1.64
CA ASN A 81 8.52 6.42 0.18
C ASN A 81 7.18 5.94 -0.40
N LEU A 82 6.59 4.89 0.16
CA LEU A 82 5.27 4.41 -0.24
C LEU A 82 4.17 5.43 0.09
N LEU A 83 4.21 6.04 1.27
CA LEU A 83 3.28 7.12 1.64
C LEU A 83 3.37 8.29 0.65
N LEU A 84 4.58 8.75 0.36
CA LEU A 84 4.80 9.84 -0.60
C LEU A 84 4.26 9.49 -1.99
N ALA A 85 4.50 8.27 -2.47
CA ALA A 85 3.99 7.81 -3.76
C ALA A 85 2.46 7.83 -3.80
N ILE A 86 1.80 7.32 -2.76
CA ILE A 86 0.34 7.30 -2.65
C ILE A 86 -0.22 8.73 -2.62
N LEU A 87 0.38 9.65 -1.84
CA LEU A 87 -0.05 11.04 -1.77
C LEU A 87 0.08 11.76 -3.12
N LYS A 88 1.19 11.54 -3.85
CA LYS A 88 1.36 12.07 -5.20
C LYS A 88 0.29 11.54 -6.16
N ASN A 89 0.00 10.24 -6.09
CA ASN A 89 -1.03 9.64 -6.92
C ASN A 89 -2.43 10.17 -6.59
N PHE A 90 -2.75 10.41 -5.31
CA PHE A 90 -3.97 11.09 -4.90
C PHE A 90 -4.07 12.49 -5.52
N GLN A 91 -3.01 13.28 -5.41
CA GLN A 91 -2.98 14.63 -6.00
C GLN A 91 -3.21 14.58 -7.51
N SER A 92 -2.50 13.72 -8.25
CA SER A 92 -2.64 13.57 -9.69
C SER A 92 -4.02 13.06 -10.10
N PHE A 93 -4.58 12.10 -9.36
CA PHE A 93 -5.91 11.55 -9.63
C PHE A 93 -7.01 12.60 -9.44
N VAL A 94 -6.92 13.41 -8.37
CA VAL A 94 -7.85 14.52 -8.10
C VAL A 94 -7.79 15.57 -9.22
N ILE A 95 -6.59 15.94 -9.67
CA ILE A 95 -6.42 16.90 -10.78
C ILE A 95 -7.03 16.35 -12.08
N SER A 96 -6.83 15.06 -12.38
CA SER A 96 -7.40 14.44 -13.58
C SER A 96 -8.92 14.35 -13.55
N SER A 97 -9.53 14.22 -12.37
CA SER A 97 -10.99 14.12 -12.21
C SER A 97 -11.69 15.49 -12.10
N THR A 98 -10.95 16.56 -11.78
CA THR A 98 -11.46 17.94 -11.75
C THR A 98 -11.16 18.74 -13.04
N GLY A 99 -10.25 18.27 -13.89
CA GLY A 99 -9.82 18.93 -15.14
C GLY A 99 -10.75 18.81 -16.36
N HIS A 100 -12.06 18.60 -16.19
CA HIS A 100 -13.06 18.65 -17.28
C HIS A 100 -14.11 19.76 -17.08
N ILE A 101 -13.78 20.80 -16.30
CA ILE A 101 -14.57 22.03 -16.25
C ILE A 101 -13.65 23.23 -16.52
N ILE A 102 -13.19 23.36 -17.78
CA ILE A 102 -13.06 24.63 -18.50
C ILE A 102 -13.35 24.35 -19.97
#